data_AF-A0A1B1PWZ0-F1
#
_entry.id   AF-A0A1B1PWZ0-F1
#
_cell.length_a   1.000
_cell.length_b   1.000
_cell.length_c   1.000
_cell.angle_alpha   90.00
_cell.angle_beta   90.00
_cell.angle_gamma   90.00
#
_symmetry.space_group_name_H-M   'P 1'
#
loop_
_entity.id
_entity.type
_entity.pdbx_description
1 polymer ?
#
loop_
_entity_poly.entity_id
_entity_poly.type
_entity_poly.pdbx_seq_one_letter_code
_entity_poly.pdbx_strand_id
1 'polypeptide(L)'
;MVSQVRRKTSLTLDAEALDCAKELGVNVSAVAEAALVKAVAAARREKWLAENADAFAAQSDWHARNGHPLADIIAAPGGASWKS
;
A
#
# COMPACT_ATOMS: atom_id res chain seq x y z
N MET A 1 12.68 -19.40 10.20
CA MET A 1 12.90 -17.95 10.02
C MET A 1 13.41 -17.73 8.62
N VAL A 2 12.64 -17.08 7.74
CA VAL A 2 13.09 -16.80 6.38
C VAL A 2 14.12 -15.68 6.48
N SER A 3 15.39 -16.00 6.25
CA SER A 3 16.45 -15.00 6.10
C SER A 3 16.04 -14.06 4.97
N GLN A 4 15.83 -12.77 5.27
CA GLN A 4 15.67 -11.79 4.21
C GLN A 4 16.99 -11.69 3.45
N VAL A 5 17.01 -12.23 2.24
CA VAL A 5 18.16 -12.11 1.34
C VAL A 5 18.29 -10.64 0.95
N ARG A 6 19.13 -9.90 1.67
CA ARG A 6 19.50 -8.53 1.31
C ARG A 6 20.48 -8.56 0.16
N ARG A 7 20.22 -7.74 -0.85
CA ARG A 7 21.14 -7.51 -1.96
C ARG A 7 21.79 -6.16 -1.78
N LYS A 8 23.12 -6.11 -1.88
CA LYS A 8 23.85 -4.83 -1.88
C LYS A 8 23.60 -4.12 -3.21
N THR A 9 23.21 -2.86 -3.12
CA THR A 9 23.01 -1.99 -4.27
C THR A 9 23.73 -0.68 -3.99
N SER A 10 24.55 -0.22 -4.94
CA SER A 10 25.17 1.11 -4.89
C SER A 10 24.20 2.12 -5.53
N LEU A 11 24.02 3.27 -4.89
CA LEU A 11 23.21 4.37 -5.39
C LEU A 11 23.94 5.69 -5.17
N THR A 12 23.69 6.66 -6.04
CA THR A 12 24.23 8.01 -5.92
C THR A 12 23.18 8.91 -5.28
N LEU A 13 23.55 9.58 -4.19
CA LEU A 13 22.72 10.55 -3.47
C LEU A 13 23.44 11.88 -3.40
N ASP A 14 22.70 12.91 -2.99
CA ASP A 14 23.24 14.23 -2.71
C ASP A 14 24.33 14.18 -1.63
N ALA A 15 25.46 14.82 -1.89
CA ALA A 15 26.63 14.76 -1.03
C ALA A 15 26.40 15.51 0.30
N GLU A 16 25.78 16.70 0.26
CA GLU A 16 25.49 17.50 1.44
C GLU A 16 24.53 16.76 2.38
N ALA A 17 23.52 16.09 1.82
CA ALA A 17 22.61 15.25 2.58
C ALA A 17 23.30 14.05 3.25
N LEU A 18 24.27 13.42 2.58
CA LEU A 18 25.04 12.30 3.15
C LEU A 18 25.96 12.77 4.28
N ASP A 19 26.62 13.91 4.11
CA ASP A 19 27.48 14.49 5.14
C ASP A 19 26.66 14.90 6.36
N CYS A 20 25.53 15.58 6.16
CA CYS A 20 24.60 15.93 7.24
C CYS A 20 24.04 14.69 7.95
N ALA A 21 23.65 13.64 7.19
CA ALA A 21 23.19 12.39 7.77
C ALA A 21 24.27 11.74 8.66
N LYS A 22 25.53 11.80 8.23
CA LYS A 22 26.67 11.28 9.01
C LYS A 22 26.89 12.09 10.29
N GLU A 23 26.85 13.41 10.21
CA GLU A 23 26.98 14.31 11.37
C GLU A 23 25.88 14.08 12.40
N LEU A 24 24.66 13.83 11.94
CA LEU A 24 23.49 13.60 12.78
C LEU A 24 23.31 12.13 13.21
N GLY A 25 24.19 11.22 12.79
CA GLY A 25 24.12 9.80 13.13
C GLY A 25 22.93 9.06 12.48
N VAL A 26 22.39 9.57 11.38
CA VAL A 26 21.29 8.96 10.64
C VAL A 26 21.78 7.74 9.85
N ASN A 27 21.08 6.61 10.02
CA ASN A 27 21.37 5.40 9.25
C ASN A 27 20.74 5.49 7.85
N VAL A 28 21.52 6.00 6.89
CA VAL A 28 21.12 6.20 5.49
C VAL A 28 20.56 4.91 4.87
N SER A 29 21.18 3.76 5.13
CA SER A 29 20.73 2.48 4.56
C SER A 29 19.34 2.08 5.07
N ALA A 30 19.06 2.26 6.37
CA ALA A 30 17.75 1.97 6.94
C ALA A 30 16.66 2.91 6.41
N VAL A 31 16.98 4.20 6.25
CA VAL A 31 16.07 5.19 5.66
C VAL A 31 15.78 4.86 4.20
N ALA A 32 16.81 4.54 3.42
CA ALA A 32 16.67 4.16 2.01
C ALA A 32 15.85 2.87 1.85
N GLU A 33 16.07 1.86 2.70
CA GLU A 33 15.28 0.62 2.71
C GLU A 33 13.80 0.90 2.99
N ALA A 34 13.50 1.67 4.05
CA ALA A 34 12.12 2.02 4.40
C ALA A 34 11.42 2.82 3.28
N ALA A 35 12.11 3.81 2.71
CA ALA A 35 11.59 4.61 1.61
C ALA A 35 11.31 3.75 0.37
N LEU A 36 12.23 2.85 0.01
CA LEU A 36 12.08 1.96 -1.13
C LEU A 36 10.94 0.98 -0.95
N VAL A 37 10.80 0.34 0.22
CA VAL A 37 9.70 -0.58 0.53
C VAL A 37 8.35 0.13 0.39
N LYS A 38 8.25 1.35 0.94
CA LYS A 38 7.03 2.16 0.84
C LYS A 38 6.70 2.52 -0.62
N ALA A 39 7.70 2.95 -1.39
CA ALA A 39 7.51 3.31 -2.80
C ALA A 39 7.08 2.10 -3.65
N VAL A 40 7.71 0.94 -3.44
CA VAL A 40 7.33 -0.30 -4.14
C VAL A 40 5.92 -0.75 -3.78
N ALA A 41 5.52 -0.66 -2.50
CA ALA A 41 4.18 -1.00 -2.07
C ALA A 41 3.12 -0.08 -2.72
N ALA A 42 3.40 1.23 -2.78
CA ALA A 42 2.54 2.20 -3.44
C ALA A 42 2.39 1.90 -4.94
N ALA A 43 3.51 1.70 -5.65
CA ALA A 43 3.50 1.39 -7.08
C ALA A 43 2.76 0.07 -7.39
N ARG A 44 2.90 -0.96 -6.53
CA ARG A 44 2.14 -2.21 -6.66
C ARG A 44 0.65 -1.99 -6.49
N ARG A 45 0.26 -1.19 -5.49
CA ARG A 45 -1.15 -0.85 -5.25
C ARG A 45 -1.74 -0.10 -6.44
N GLU A 46 -1.05 0.90 -6.97
CA GLU A 46 -1.48 1.66 -8.13
C GLU A 46 -1.66 0.77 -9.36
N LYS A 47 -0.68 -0.10 -9.62
CA LYS A 47 -0.75 -1.08 -10.71
C LYS A 47 -1.98 -2.00 -10.55
N TRP A 48 -2.19 -2.53 -9.35
CA TRP A 48 -3.33 -3.40 -9.08
C TRP A 48 -4.67 -2.66 -9.25
N LEU A 49 -4.77 -1.41 -8.78
CA LEU A 49 -5.98 -0.61 -8.99
C LEU A 49 -6.27 -0.36 -10.47
N ALA A 50 -5.24 -0.07 -11.27
CA ALA A 50 -5.39 0.10 -12.70
C ALA A 50 -5.85 -1.20 -13.39
N GLU A 51 -5.24 -2.34 -13.03
CA GLU A 51 -5.61 -3.66 -13.57
C GLU A 51 -7.04 -4.08 -13.19
N ASN A 52 -7.57 -3.62 -12.06
CA ASN A 52 -8.89 -4.00 -11.56
C ASN A 52 -9.95 -2.90 -11.77
N ALA A 53 -9.60 -1.80 -12.45
CA ALA A 53 -10.50 -0.66 -12.65
C ALA A 53 -11.81 -1.09 -13.35
N ASP A 54 -11.70 -1.90 -14.40
CA ASP A 54 -12.86 -2.39 -15.15
C ASP A 54 -13.75 -3.31 -14.31
N ALA A 55 -13.15 -4.13 -13.44
CA ALA A 55 -13.90 -5.01 -12.53
C ALA A 55 -14.70 -4.19 -11.50
N PHE A 56 -14.11 -3.12 -10.96
CA PHE A 56 -14.81 -2.22 -10.04
C PHE A 56 -15.91 -1.42 -10.74
N ALA A 57 -15.68 -0.98 -11.99
CA ALA A 57 -16.69 -0.32 -12.79
C ALA A 57 -17.88 -1.26 -13.07
N ALA A 58 -17.61 -2.49 -13.53
CA ALA A 58 -18.63 -3.50 -13.77
C ALA A 58 -19.42 -3.85 -12.51
N GLN A 59 -18.75 -3.97 -11.36
CA GLN A 59 -19.40 -4.20 -10.07
C GLN A 59 -20.29 -3.02 -9.67
N SER A 60 -19.82 -1.78 -9.83
CA SER A 60 -20.58 -0.57 -9.51
C SER A 60 -21.84 -0.45 -10.37
N ASP A 61 -21.72 -0.73 -11.67
CA ASP A 61 -22.86 -0.74 -12.60
C ASP A 61 -23.87 -1.83 -12.23
N TRP A 62 -23.39 -3.02 -11.83
CA TRP A 62 -24.27 -4.09 -11.36
C TRP A 62 -25.00 -3.68 -10.08
N HIS A 63 -24.31 -3.08 -9.12
CA HIS A 63 -24.89 -2.60 -7.85
C HIS A 63 -25.95 -1.51 -8.11
N ALA A 64 -25.70 -0.59 -9.04
CA ALA A 64 -26.66 0.45 -9.40
C ALA A 64 -27.96 -0.12 -9.99
N ARG A 65 -27.85 -1.22 -10.76
CA ARG A 65 -28.98 -1.87 -11.41
C ARG A 65 -29.76 -2.83 -10.51
N ASN A 66 -29.08 -3.51 -9.60
CA ASN A 66 -29.65 -4.63 -8.83
C ASN A 66 -29.77 -4.34 -7.32
N GLY A 67 -29.22 -3.21 -6.85
CA GLY A 67 -29.07 -2.94 -5.43
C GLY A 67 -27.90 -3.71 -4.81
N HIS A 68 -27.61 -3.41 -3.54
CA HIS A 68 -26.54 -4.10 -2.82
C HIS A 68 -27.02 -5.49 -2.38
N PRO A 69 -26.33 -6.60 -2.73
CA PRO A 69 -26.85 -7.94 -2.52
C PRO A 69 -26.98 -8.34 -1.04
N LEU A 70 -26.28 -7.64 -0.15
CA LEU A 70 -26.37 -7.82 1.31
C LEU A 70 -27.17 -6.72 2.03
N ALA A 71 -27.90 -5.87 1.30
CA ALA A 71 -28.61 -4.71 1.89
C ALA A 71 -29.49 -5.10 3.08
N ASP A 72 -30.28 -6.16 2.93
CA ASP A 72 -31.23 -6.62 3.96
C ASP A 72 -30.53 -7.13 5.22
N ILE A 73 -29.40 -7.83 5.06
CA ILE A 73 -28.61 -8.36 6.17
C ILE A 73 -27.91 -7.21 6.91
N ILE A 74 -27.40 -6.21 6.18
CA ILE A 74 -26.78 -5.02 6.75
C ILE A 74 -27.80 -4.19 7.54
N ALA A 75 -29.04 -4.10 7.03
CA ALA A 75 -30.14 -3.42 7.70
C ALA A 75 -30.73 -4.20 8.88
N ALA A 76 -30.42 -5.49 9.01
CA ALA A 76 -30.91 -6.32 10.10
C ALA A 76 -30.28 -5.91 11.46
N PRO A 77 -30.95 -6.18 12.60
CA PRO A 77 -30.46 -5.81 13.93
C PRO A 77 -29.06 -6.35 14.26
N GLY A 78 -28.68 -7.49 13.67
CA GLY A 78 -27.36 -8.09 13.81
C GLY A 78 -26.23 -7.31 13.13
N GLY A 79 -26.52 -6.47 12.14
CA GLY A 79 -25.50 -5.67 11.44
C GLY A 79 -24.78 -4.66 12.34
N ALA A 80 -25.41 -4.26 13.46
CA ALA A 80 -24.79 -3.40 14.47
C ALA A 80 -23.57 -4.05 15.15
N SER A 81 -23.52 -5.39 15.22
CA SER A 81 -22.43 -6.13 15.84
C SER A 81 -21.15 -6.19 15.00
N TRP A 82 -21.22 -5.82 13.71
CA TRP A 82 -20.09 -5.88 12.77
C TRP A 82 -19.26 -4.59 12.71
N LYS A 83 -19.68 -3.53 13.42
CA LYS A 83 -18.98 -2.24 13.45
C LYS A 83 -17.95 -2.11 14.60
N SER A 84 -17.59 -3.22 15.24
CA SER A 84 -16.64 -3.25 16.38
C SER A 84 -15.18 -3.22 15.94
#